data_AF-E4YJK7-F1
#
_entry.id   AF-E4YJK7-F1
#
_cell.length_a   1.000
_cell.length_b   1.000
_cell.length_c   1.000
_cell.angle_alpha   90.00
_cell.angle_beta   90.00
_cell.angle_gamma   90.00
#
_symmetry.space_group_name_H-M   'P 1'
#
loop_
_entity.id
_entity.type
_entity.pdbx_description
1 polymer ?
#
loop_
_entity_poly.entity_id
_entity_poly.type
_entity_poly.pdbx_seq_one_letter_code
_entity_poly.pdbx_strand_id
1 'polypeptide(L)'
;MKLFAIIPAVILAQEDYDYEERKKNNAYSGGNNYNGGNNGGNNYNAYGDPHFMVHTEGQESVCFDYTPSPDTEMNLLIDPSSSLSVTAHATKNEEDNKTRMTTINFSSPQGAHLAFNLDGVHHSGIGTEAPTEPDALTGVQTYGDVNFIVHHHNEMGHQSVKVYIQNGPTFTVKISNHHGGLNFAVDDPTTISDSARGLLGGFIRPDAYHVMPLNTMTDDDEPMANVVINKFAVSASKGTFHKTENCWIVDDEEVAHMLANL
;
A
#
# COMPACT_ATOMS: atom_id res chain seq x y z
N MET A 1 -37.07 44.92 -16.27
CA MET A 1 -36.33 44.43 -17.46
C MET A 1 -35.41 43.31 -17.00
N LYS A 2 -35.68 42.08 -17.43
CA LYS A 2 -34.86 40.89 -17.16
C LYS A 2 -33.76 40.84 -18.22
N LEU A 3 -32.49 40.88 -17.82
CA LEU A 3 -31.36 40.59 -18.71
C LEU A 3 -31.11 39.08 -18.66
N PHE A 4 -31.33 38.40 -19.78
CA PHE A 4 -30.83 37.06 -20.05
C PHE A 4 -29.41 37.21 -20.62
N ALA A 5 -28.41 36.64 -19.96
CA ALA A 5 -27.09 36.45 -20.53
C ALA A 5 -27.08 35.14 -21.34
N ILE A 6 -26.82 35.26 -22.64
CA ILE A 6 -26.63 34.16 -23.58
C ILE A 6 -25.15 33.80 -23.54
N ILE A 7 -24.81 32.58 -23.11
CA ILE A 7 -23.46 32.02 -23.22
C ILE A 7 -23.36 31.33 -24.58
N PRO A 8 -22.36 31.62 -25.43
CA PRO A 8 -22.20 30.92 -26.69
C PRO A 8 -21.61 29.52 -26.44
N ALA A 9 -22.26 28.52 -27.03
CA ALA A 9 -21.75 27.18 -27.24
C ALA A 9 -20.71 27.16 -28.38
N VAL A 10 -20.00 26.03 -28.49
CA VAL A 10 -18.93 25.67 -29.47
C VAL A 10 -17.55 26.10 -28.94
N ILE A 11 -16.62 25.19 -28.61
CA ILE A 11 -15.98 24.19 -29.47
C ILE A 11 -15.74 22.87 -28.68
N LEU A 12 -16.43 21.80 -29.07
CA LEU A 12 -16.09 20.40 -28.80
C LEU A 12 -15.59 19.83 -30.13
N ALA A 13 -14.31 19.45 -30.22
CA ALA A 13 -13.75 18.51 -31.20
C ALA A 13 -12.21 18.54 -31.13
N GLN A 14 -11.61 17.96 -30.09
CA GLN A 14 -10.20 17.57 -30.17
C GLN A 14 -9.75 16.49 -29.15
N GLU A 15 -10.61 15.98 -28.27
CA GLU A 15 -10.21 15.05 -27.20
C GLU A 15 -10.41 13.55 -27.52
N ASP A 16 -11.08 13.19 -28.62
CA ASP A 16 -11.45 11.78 -28.88
C ASP A 16 -10.38 10.94 -29.60
N TYR A 17 -9.20 11.48 -29.92
CA TYR A 17 -8.20 10.77 -30.74
C TYR A 17 -7.00 10.19 -29.95
N ASP A 18 -6.89 10.44 -28.64
CA ASP A 18 -5.71 10.02 -27.85
C ASP A 18 -6.03 8.96 -26.75
N TYR A 19 -7.29 8.51 -26.66
CA TYR A 19 -7.75 7.50 -25.69
C TYR A 19 -7.48 6.05 -26.14
N GLU A 20 -7.51 5.78 -27.45
CA GLU A 20 -7.48 4.41 -27.99
C GLU A 20 -6.07 3.77 -28.03
N GLU A 21 -4.99 4.56 -27.97
CA GLU A 21 -3.63 3.99 -28.12
C GLU A 21 -3.02 3.47 -26.80
N ARG A 22 -3.61 3.80 -25.63
CA ARG A 22 -3.07 3.43 -24.30
C ARG A 22 -3.66 2.16 -23.69
N LYS A 23 -4.76 1.61 -24.21
CA LYS A 23 -5.36 0.33 -23.76
C LYS A 23 -4.52 -0.93 -24.10
N LYS A 24 -3.42 -0.81 -24.85
CA LYS A 24 -2.65 -1.98 -25.32
C LYS A 24 -1.65 -2.58 -24.31
N ASN A 25 -1.45 -2.00 -23.14
CA ASN A 25 -0.44 -2.50 -22.19
C ASN A 25 -0.98 -3.30 -21.00
N ASN A 26 -2.30 -3.50 -20.87
CA ASN A 26 -2.90 -4.18 -19.71
C ASN A 26 -3.58 -5.51 -20.04
N ALA A 27 -2.96 -6.32 -20.91
CA ALA A 27 -3.47 -7.65 -21.21
C ALA A 27 -2.34 -8.67 -21.33
N TYR A 28 -1.96 -9.32 -20.23
CA TYR A 28 -1.51 -10.73 -20.23
C TYR A 28 -1.54 -11.31 -18.81
N SER A 29 -2.54 -12.14 -18.51
CA SER A 29 -2.30 -13.37 -17.74
C SER A 29 -3.42 -14.38 -17.96
N GLY A 30 -3.08 -15.46 -18.67
CA GLY A 30 -3.93 -16.63 -18.84
C GLY A 30 -4.10 -17.38 -17.52
N GLY A 31 -5.34 -17.72 -17.20
CA GLY A 31 -5.73 -18.33 -15.94
C GLY A 31 -5.14 -19.72 -15.70
N ASN A 32 -5.00 -20.05 -14.43
CA ASN A 32 -5.21 -21.41 -13.93
C ASN A 32 -5.83 -21.33 -12.53
N ASN A 33 -6.98 -21.99 -12.43
CA ASN A 33 -7.93 -21.96 -11.34
C ASN A 33 -7.49 -22.96 -10.26
N TYR A 34 -7.21 -22.50 -9.04
CA TYR A 34 -7.09 -23.38 -7.87
C TYR A 34 -7.88 -22.79 -6.69
N ASN A 35 -9.00 -23.46 -6.43
CA ASN A 35 -9.97 -23.23 -5.37
C ASN A 35 -9.39 -23.67 -4.00
N GLY A 36 -9.51 -22.83 -2.98
CA GLY A 36 -9.10 -23.18 -1.61
C GLY A 36 -9.14 -22.00 -0.64
N GLY A 37 -10.33 -21.50 -0.29
CA GLY A 37 -10.50 -20.39 0.65
C GLY A 37 -11.06 -20.84 2.00
N ASN A 38 -10.17 -21.13 2.95
CA ASN A 38 -10.50 -21.22 4.38
C ASN A 38 -10.65 -19.79 4.92
N ASN A 39 -11.82 -19.48 5.48
CA ASN A 39 -12.20 -18.16 5.97
C ASN A 39 -11.75 -18.00 7.43
N GLY A 40 -10.97 -16.95 7.74
CA GLY A 40 -10.70 -16.56 9.13
C GLY A 40 -9.49 -15.64 9.33
N GLY A 41 -9.76 -14.39 9.73
CA GLY A 41 -8.92 -13.64 10.68
C GLY A 41 -8.21 -12.37 10.19
N ASN A 42 -8.64 -11.22 10.75
CA ASN A 42 -7.98 -9.91 10.94
C ASN A 42 -7.51 -9.16 9.67
N ASN A 43 -8.29 -8.19 9.16
CA ASN A 43 -8.37 -6.76 9.48
C ASN A 43 -7.04 -5.98 9.30
N TYR A 44 -7.08 -5.05 8.33
CA TYR A 44 -6.15 -3.96 8.01
C TYR A 44 -4.96 -4.19 7.07
N ASN A 45 -5.11 -5.02 6.05
CA ASN A 45 -3.99 -5.29 5.14
C ASN A 45 -3.85 -4.22 4.07
N ALA A 46 -2.79 -3.42 4.19
CA ALA A 46 -2.21 -2.75 3.04
C ALA A 46 -1.11 -3.60 2.40
N TYR A 47 -1.10 -3.76 1.08
CA TYR A 47 0.01 -4.38 0.33
C TYR A 47 0.71 -3.31 -0.50
N GLY A 48 1.86 -3.58 -1.15
CA GLY A 48 2.56 -2.56 -1.94
C GLY A 48 3.74 -3.10 -2.73
N ASP A 49 3.79 -2.93 -4.06
CA ASP A 49 5.05 -2.49 -4.74
C ASP A 49 4.88 -1.82 -6.12
N PRO A 50 4.46 -0.55 -6.18
CA PRO A 50 3.66 0.11 -5.16
C PRO A 50 2.17 -0.02 -5.57
N HIS A 51 1.73 -1.27 -5.72
CA HIS A 51 0.33 -1.68 -5.74
C HIS A 51 -0.25 -1.67 -4.33
N PHE A 52 -0.95 -0.61 -3.96
CA PHE A 52 -1.53 -0.50 -2.64
C PHE A 52 -2.90 -1.14 -2.54
N MET A 53 -3.11 -1.87 -1.45
CA MET A 53 -4.44 -2.19 -0.94
C MET A 53 -4.57 -1.40 0.35
N VAL A 54 -5.77 -1.00 0.75
CA VAL A 54 -6.06 -0.53 2.09
C VAL A 54 -7.38 -1.13 2.50
N HIS A 55 -7.45 -1.55 3.75
CA HIS A 55 -8.65 -2.09 4.35
C HIS A 55 -8.75 -1.52 5.75
N THR A 56 -9.91 -0.98 6.09
CA THR A 56 -10.18 -0.48 7.44
C THR A 56 -11.40 -1.20 7.96
N GLU A 57 -11.40 -1.58 9.25
CA GLU A 57 -12.53 -2.28 9.85
C GLU A 57 -13.84 -1.51 9.63
N GLY A 58 -14.85 -2.22 9.13
CA GLY A 58 -16.14 -1.62 8.76
C GLY A 58 -16.17 -0.93 7.39
N GLN A 59 -15.08 -0.95 6.63
CA GLN A 59 -14.95 -0.32 5.31
C GLN A 59 -14.61 -1.37 4.23
N GLU A 60 -15.03 -1.13 2.99
CA GLU A 60 -14.66 -1.99 1.84
C GLU A 60 -13.20 -1.76 1.45
N SER A 61 -12.51 -2.75 0.89
CA SER A 61 -11.11 -2.56 0.50
C SER A 61 -10.97 -1.63 -0.71
N VAL A 62 -9.98 -0.74 -0.66
CA VAL A 62 -9.62 0.18 -1.74
C VAL A 62 -8.22 -0.16 -2.23
N CYS A 63 -8.01 -0.15 -3.54
CA CYS A 63 -6.75 -0.50 -4.18
C CYS A 63 -6.32 0.60 -5.14
N PHE A 64 -5.02 0.83 -5.26
CA PHE A 64 -4.48 1.85 -6.14
C PHE A 64 -3.00 1.63 -6.43
N ASP A 65 -2.55 2.04 -7.62
CA ASP A 65 -1.13 2.09 -7.96
C ASP A 65 -0.57 3.46 -7.64
N TYR A 66 0.56 3.51 -6.95
CA TYR A 66 1.28 4.76 -6.76
C TYR A 66 2.73 4.60 -7.19
N THR A 67 3.08 5.00 -8.40
CA THR A 67 4.48 4.92 -8.86
C THR A 67 5.25 6.16 -8.39
N PRO A 68 6.11 6.07 -7.35
CA PRO A 68 6.93 7.22 -6.97
C PRO A 68 7.94 7.52 -8.06
N SER A 69 8.41 8.76 -8.07
CA SER A 69 9.60 9.09 -8.87
C SER A 69 10.78 8.23 -8.40
N PRO A 70 11.70 7.83 -9.29
CA PRO A 70 12.94 7.19 -8.89
C PRO A 70 13.68 8.00 -7.82
N ASP A 71 14.35 7.29 -6.92
CA ASP A 71 15.17 7.83 -5.82
C ASP A 71 14.36 8.70 -4.84
N THR A 72 13.09 8.33 -4.61
CA THR A 72 12.19 9.04 -3.70
C THR A 72 12.11 8.33 -2.35
N GLU A 73 12.23 9.13 -1.28
CA GLU A 73 11.84 8.74 0.07
C GLU A 73 10.34 8.95 0.28
N MET A 74 9.67 7.94 0.82
CA MET A 74 8.24 7.95 1.10
C MET A 74 7.99 7.64 2.57
N ASN A 75 7.07 8.38 3.17
CA ASN A 75 6.53 8.06 4.48
C ASN A 75 5.39 7.07 4.30
N LEU A 76 5.61 5.79 4.60
CA LEU A 76 4.55 4.77 4.54
C LEU A 76 3.61 4.93 5.73
N LEU A 77 4.17 5.10 6.93
CA LEU A 77 3.42 5.29 8.17
C LEU A 77 4.24 6.16 9.13
N ILE A 78 3.67 7.25 9.62
CA ILE A 78 4.26 8.08 10.68
C ILE A 78 3.20 8.26 11.74
N ASP A 79 3.42 7.72 12.93
CA ASP A 79 2.57 7.96 14.09
C ASP A 79 3.30 8.86 15.10
N PRO A 80 3.02 10.18 15.09
CA PRO A 80 3.71 11.12 15.97
C PRO A 80 3.37 10.92 17.45
N SER A 81 2.25 10.26 17.78
CA SER A 81 1.85 10.04 19.18
C SER A 81 2.71 8.97 19.85
N SER A 82 3.09 7.93 19.11
CA SER A 82 3.95 6.84 19.60
C SER A 82 5.41 6.99 19.19
N SER A 83 5.75 7.95 18.32
CA SER A 83 7.06 8.07 17.66
C SER A 83 7.42 6.89 16.75
N LEU A 84 6.44 6.08 16.38
CA LEU A 84 6.59 5.02 15.40
C LEU A 84 6.70 5.64 13.99
N SER A 85 7.66 5.17 13.20
CA SER A 85 7.79 5.57 11.79
C SER A 85 8.22 4.41 10.91
N VAL A 86 7.65 4.37 9.71
CA VAL A 86 8.03 3.49 8.61
C VAL A 86 8.18 4.32 7.36
N THR A 87 9.37 4.32 6.78
CA THR A 87 9.67 4.97 5.51
C THR A 87 10.14 3.95 4.49
N ALA A 88 10.07 4.31 3.21
CA ALA A 88 10.59 3.50 2.13
C ALA A 88 11.35 4.35 1.12
N HIS A 89 12.46 3.80 0.65
CA HIS A 89 13.20 4.34 -0.48
C HIS A 89 12.86 3.54 -1.73
N ALA A 90 12.44 4.23 -2.79
CA ALA A 90 12.13 3.61 -4.07
C ALA A 90 13.21 3.94 -5.10
N THR A 91 13.75 2.92 -5.76
CA THR A 91 14.74 3.08 -6.83
C THR A 91 14.21 2.50 -8.14
N LYS A 92 14.76 2.98 -9.24
CA LYS A 92 14.46 2.44 -10.56
C LYS A 92 15.29 1.18 -10.80
N ASN A 93 14.63 0.08 -11.08
CA ASN A 93 15.28 -1.14 -11.52
C ASN A 93 15.76 -0.96 -12.97
N GLU A 94 17.05 -1.20 -13.22
CA GLU A 94 17.66 -1.00 -14.54
C GLU A 94 17.24 -2.07 -15.57
N GLU A 95 16.86 -3.27 -15.13
CA GLU A 95 16.54 -4.40 -16.01
C GLU A 95 15.18 -4.24 -16.68
N ASP A 96 14.16 -3.78 -15.93
CA ASP A 96 12.79 -3.65 -16.42
C ASP A 96 12.25 -2.21 -16.40
N ASN A 97 13.09 -1.23 -16.04
CA ASN A 97 12.76 0.19 -15.94
C ASN A 97 11.63 0.53 -14.95
N LYS A 98 11.24 -0.39 -14.06
CA LYS A 98 10.18 -0.14 -13.07
C LYS A 98 10.77 0.44 -11.79
N THR A 99 10.07 1.40 -11.19
CA THR A 99 10.40 1.89 -9.85
C THR A 99 9.79 0.96 -8.80
N ARG A 100 10.60 0.52 -7.83
CA ARG A 100 10.20 -0.38 -6.74
C ARG A 100 10.74 0.11 -5.41
N MET A 101 10.08 -0.24 -4.32
CA MET A 101 10.64 -0.05 -2.98
C MET A 101 11.84 -0.99 -2.80
N THR A 102 13.03 -0.43 -2.58
CA THR A 102 14.27 -1.21 -2.39
C THR A 102 14.80 -1.15 -0.98
N THR A 103 14.31 -0.22 -0.18
CA THR A 103 14.59 -0.17 1.25
C THR A 103 13.34 0.22 2.01
N ILE A 104 13.07 -0.44 3.14
CA ILE A 104 12.08 -0.01 4.12
C ILE A 104 12.83 0.24 5.43
N ASN A 105 12.63 1.40 6.03
CA ASN A 105 13.22 1.75 7.32
C ASN A 105 12.11 1.84 8.36
N PHE A 106 12.39 1.26 9.52
CA PHE A 106 11.50 1.20 10.66
C PHE A 106 12.18 1.89 11.84
N SER A 107 11.46 2.76 12.53
CA SER A 107 11.87 3.32 13.82
C SER A 107 10.77 3.06 14.83
N SER A 108 11.09 2.34 15.89
CA SER A 108 10.16 1.98 16.95
C SER A 108 10.02 3.11 17.99
N PRO A 109 8.94 3.07 18.81
CA PRO A 109 8.73 4.01 19.91
C PRO A 109 9.89 4.14 20.89
N GLN A 110 10.62 3.05 21.19
CA GLN A 110 11.73 3.08 22.14
C GLN A 110 13.11 3.19 21.47
N GLY A 111 13.16 3.53 20.17
CA GLY A 111 14.39 3.91 19.47
C GLY A 111 15.14 2.77 18.79
N ALA A 112 14.57 1.56 18.72
CA ALA A 112 15.13 0.51 17.88
C ALA A 112 14.82 0.82 16.40
N HIS A 113 15.85 0.71 15.56
CA HIS A 113 15.73 0.91 14.13
C HIS A 113 16.01 -0.38 13.38
N LEU A 114 15.11 -0.77 12.48
CA LEU A 114 15.30 -1.87 11.54
C LEU A 114 15.30 -1.34 10.11
N ALA A 115 16.24 -1.77 9.29
CA ALA A 115 16.24 -1.48 7.85
C ALA A 115 16.16 -2.79 7.07
N PHE A 116 15.29 -2.84 6.07
CA PHE A 116 15.05 -3.98 5.22
C PHE A 116 15.50 -3.66 3.81
N ASN A 117 16.28 -4.53 3.19
CA ASN A 117 16.66 -4.44 1.78
C ASN A 117 16.81 -5.85 1.19
N LEU A 118 17.34 -5.96 -0.03
CA LEU A 118 17.51 -7.26 -0.71
C LEU A 118 18.48 -8.22 -0.02
N ASP A 119 19.36 -7.70 0.85
CA ASP A 119 20.29 -8.50 1.64
C ASP A 119 19.67 -9.04 2.94
N GLY A 120 18.52 -8.50 3.35
CA GLY A 120 17.78 -8.93 4.54
C GLY A 120 17.52 -7.79 5.53
N VAL A 121 17.59 -8.14 6.82
CA VAL A 121 17.28 -7.24 7.94
C VAL A 121 18.57 -6.71 8.56
N HIS A 122 18.66 -5.39 8.71
CA HIS A 122 19.74 -4.66 9.35
C HIS A 122 19.19 -3.93 10.58
N HIS A 123 20.02 -3.72 11.60
CA HIS A 123 19.58 -3.12 12.88
C HIS A 123 20.50 -1.97 13.29
N SER A 124 19.93 -0.96 13.96
CA SER A 124 20.64 0.17 14.54
C SER A 124 19.78 0.87 15.61
N GLY A 125 20.26 1.94 16.22
CA GLY A 125 19.43 2.80 17.10
C GLY A 125 19.70 2.69 18.59
N ILE A 126 19.83 1.47 19.10
CA ILE A 126 20.03 1.21 20.54
C ILE A 126 21.49 0.92 20.88
N GLY A 127 22.38 1.82 20.46
CA GLY A 127 23.82 1.76 20.78
C GLY A 127 24.52 0.57 20.15
N THR A 128 25.22 -0.24 20.97
CA THR A 128 25.99 -1.43 20.51
C THR A 128 25.25 -2.73 20.73
N GLU A 129 23.98 -2.68 21.12
CA GLU A 129 23.16 -3.88 21.28
C GLU A 129 22.92 -4.52 19.91
N ALA A 130 22.89 -5.86 19.89
CA ALA A 130 22.52 -6.67 18.74
C ALA A 130 21.20 -7.40 19.05
N PRO A 131 20.42 -7.77 18.03
CA PRO A 131 19.26 -8.63 18.21
C PRO A 131 19.66 -9.94 18.90
N THR A 132 18.73 -10.51 19.67
CA THR A 132 18.92 -11.85 20.22
C THR A 132 19.07 -12.88 19.10
N GLU A 133 19.75 -14.00 19.39
CA GLU A 133 19.69 -15.16 18.52
C GLU A 133 18.22 -15.60 18.31
N PRO A 134 17.86 -16.15 17.13
CA PRO A 134 16.51 -16.63 16.89
C PRO A 134 16.12 -17.72 17.87
N ASP A 135 14.95 -17.56 18.52
CA ASP A 135 14.40 -18.60 19.38
C ASP A 135 14.24 -19.92 18.60
N ALA A 136 14.68 -21.03 19.19
CA ALA A 136 14.79 -22.30 18.50
C ALA A 136 13.44 -22.90 18.06
N LEU A 137 12.34 -22.51 18.70
CA LEU A 137 11.00 -23.02 18.38
C LEU A 137 10.21 -22.06 17.48
N THR A 138 10.31 -20.77 17.76
CA THR A 138 9.46 -19.73 17.15
C THR A 138 10.18 -18.90 16.10
N GLY A 139 11.52 -18.89 16.10
CA GLY A 139 12.35 -18.04 15.24
C GLY A 139 12.33 -16.56 15.63
N VAL A 140 11.72 -16.21 16.77
CA VAL A 140 11.62 -14.83 17.25
C VAL A 140 13.00 -14.31 17.64
N GLN A 141 13.32 -13.12 17.15
CA GLN A 141 14.45 -12.31 17.57
C GLN A 141 13.91 -11.04 18.23
N THR A 142 14.56 -10.60 19.30
CA THR A 142 14.20 -9.37 20.03
C THR A 142 15.30 -8.33 19.86
N TYR A 143 14.91 -7.09 19.58
CA TYR A 143 15.79 -5.94 19.48
C TYR A 143 15.09 -4.71 20.07
N GLY A 144 15.47 -4.33 21.29
CA GLY A 144 14.76 -3.29 22.05
C GLY A 144 13.30 -3.65 22.31
N ASP A 145 12.39 -2.79 21.85
CA ASP A 145 10.93 -2.97 21.91
C ASP A 145 10.33 -3.64 20.66
N VAL A 146 11.17 -4.13 19.76
CA VAL A 146 10.77 -4.81 18.53
C VAL A 146 11.07 -6.30 18.64
N ASN A 147 10.09 -7.13 18.30
CA ASN A 147 10.30 -8.55 18.02
C ASN A 147 10.12 -8.77 16.53
N PHE A 148 10.92 -9.63 15.91
CA PHE A 148 10.75 -9.97 14.51
C PHE A 148 11.09 -11.42 14.21
N ILE A 149 10.47 -11.96 13.16
CA ILE A 149 10.66 -13.33 12.68
C ILE A 149 10.97 -13.28 11.19
N VAL A 150 12.09 -13.87 10.78
CA VAL A 150 12.49 -13.97 9.37
C VAL A 150 12.11 -15.35 8.85
N HIS A 151 11.20 -15.41 7.89
CA HIS A 151 10.81 -16.62 7.18
C HIS A 151 11.42 -16.63 5.78
N HIS A 152 12.21 -17.67 5.48
CA HIS A 152 12.75 -17.91 4.14
C HIS A 152 11.80 -18.83 3.38
N HIS A 153 11.25 -18.37 2.26
CA HIS A 153 10.12 -19.04 1.61
C HIS A 153 10.48 -19.97 0.45
N ASN A 154 11.73 -20.03 -0.02
CA ASN A 154 12.24 -20.97 -1.05
C ASN A 154 13.70 -20.65 -1.44
N GLU A 155 14.28 -21.49 -2.31
CA GLU A 155 15.60 -21.29 -2.95
C GLU A 155 15.66 -20.03 -3.83
N MET A 156 14.52 -19.43 -4.22
CA MET A 156 14.45 -18.23 -5.08
C MET A 156 14.69 -16.91 -4.32
N GLY A 157 15.09 -16.98 -3.05
CA GLY A 157 15.50 -15.81 -2.27
C GLY A 157 14.35 -14.95 -1.75
N HIS A 158 13.11 -15.44 -1.73
CA HIS A 158 12.02 -14.72 -1.09
C HIS A 158 12.11 -14.81 0.43
N GLN A 159 11.98 -13.67 1.09
CA GLN A 159 11.89 -13.59 2.55
C GLN A 159 10.62 -12.86 2.96
N SER A 160 10.04 -13.28 4.08
CA SER A 160 8.97 -12.55 4.76
C SER A 160 9.42 -12.29 6.18
N VAL A 161 9.43 -11.03 6.59
CA VAL A 161 9.78 -10.62 7.94
C VAL A 161 8.54 -10.10 8.63
N LYS A 162 8.12 -10.79 9.69
CA LYS A 162 7.07 -10.29 10.57
C LYS A 162 7.69 -9.44 11.66
N VAL A 163 7.15 -8.27 11.90
CA VAL A 163 7.63 -7.29 12.89
C VAL A 163 6.50 -7.02 13.88
N TYR A 164 6.82 -7.08 15.17
CA TYR A 164 5.90 -6.89 16.27
C TYR A 164 6.45 -5.81 17.19
N ILE A 165 5.70 -4.74 17.41
CA ILE A 165 6.03 -3.75 18.42
C ILE A 165 5.45 -4.20 19.75
N GLN A 166 6.26 -4.18 20.81
CA GLN A 166 5.79 -4.58 22.13
C GLN A 166 4.59 -3.74 22.56
N ASN A 167 3.46 -4.40 22.86
CA ASN A 167 2.17 -3.77 23.14
C ASN A 167 1.69 -2.82 22.02
N GLY A 168 2.07 -3.11 20.78
CA GLY A 168 1.89 -2.23 19.64
C GLY A 168 1.43 -2.95 18.38
N PRO A 169 1.51 -2.26 17.23
CA PRO A 169 1.08 -2.82 15.95
C PRO A 169 2.02 -3.92 15.44
N THR A 170 1.53 -4.65 14.44
CA THR A 170 2.28 -5.70 13.73
C THR A 170 2.32 -5.44 12.24
N PHE A 171 3.43 -5.83 11.61
CA PHE A 171 3.74 -5.55 10.22
C PHE A 171 4.37 -6.76 9.53
N THR A 172 4.23 -6.82 8.21
CA THR A 172 4.96 -7.76 7.36
C THR A 172 5.76 -6.99 6.30
N VAL A 173 7.05 -7.30 6.20
CA VAL A 173 7.90 -6.90 5.08
C VAL A 173 8.20 -8.12 4.23
N LYS A 174 7.86 -8.10 2.94
CA LYS A 174 8.28 -9.14 2.00
C LYS A 174 9.43 -8.64 1.16
N ILE A 175 10.49 -9.43 1.08
CA ILE A 175 11.67 -9.15 0.26
C ILE A 175 11.64 -10.12 -0.92
N SER A 176 11.63 -9.58 -2.14
CA SER A 176 11.54 -10.36 -3.37
C SER A 176 12.82 -10.18 -4.19
N ASN A 177 13.83 -11.00 -3.92
CA ASN A 177 15.12 -10.95 -4.63
C ASN A 177 14.96 -11.14 -6.15
N HIS A 178 14.05 -12.01 -6.58
CA HIS A 178 13.73 -12.22 -8.00
C HIS A 178 13.17 -10.97 -8.70
N HIS A 179 12.45 -10.11 -7.97
CA HIS A 179 11.86 -8.89 -8.54
C HIS A 179 12.63 -7.64 -8.11
N GLY A 180 13.70 -7.77 -7.32
CA GLY A 180 14.49 -6.65 -6.81
C GLY A 180 13.66 -5.60 -6.06
N GLY A 181 12.61 -6.02 -5.34
CA GLY A 181 11.68 -5.12 -4.67
C GLY A 181 11.19 -5.65 -3.33
N LEU A 182 10.68 -4.73 -2.50
CA LEU A 182 10.15 -4.98 -1.17
C LEU A 182 8.67 -4.61 -1.14
N ASN A 183 7.90 -5.36 -0.35
CA ASN A 183 6.51 -5.03 -0.06
C ASN A 183 6.35 -4.79 1.43
N PHE A 184 5.46 -3.88 1.78
CA PHE A 184 5.13 -3.56 3.17
C PHE A 184 3.64 -3.78 3.42
N ALA A 185 3.33 -4.35 4.58
CA ALA A 185 1.97 -4.49 5.07
C ALA A 185 1.88 -4.14 6.55
N VAL A 186 0.77 -3.48 6.90
CA VAL A 186 0.29 -3.39 8.27
C VAL A 186 -0.61 -4.60 8.48
N ASP A 187 -0.28 -5.48 9.42
CA ASP A 187 -1.07 -6.70 9.69
C ASP A 187 -2.06 -6.47 10.84
N ASP A 188 -1.65 -5.67 11.83
CA ASP A 188 -2.49 -5.25 12.96
C ASP A 188 -2.13 -3.81 13.32
N PRO A 189 -3.00 -2.83 13.05
CA PRO A 189 -2.76 -1.43 13.36
C PRO A 189 -3.19 -1.07 14.78
N THR A 190 -3.59 -2.04 15.62
CA THR A 190 -3.98 -1.76 17.00
C THR A 190 -2.92 -0.89 17.66
N THR A 191 -3.36 0.16 18.35
CA THR A 191 -2.55 1.20 19.01
C THR A 191 -1.88 2.25 18.11
N ILE A 192 -1.95 2.14 16.78
CA ILE A 192 -1.60 3.25 15.89
C ILE A 192 -2.60 4.38 16.13
N SER A 193 -2.12 5.59 16.38
CA SER A 193 -3.01 6.70 16.73
C SER A 193 -3.76 7.27 15.52
N ASP A 194 -4.89 7.95 15.79
CA ASP A 194 -5.63 8.71 14.76
C ASP A 194 -4.85 9.91 14.19
N SER A 195 -3.71 10.24 14.79
CA SER A 195 -2.78 11.24 14.29
C SER A 195 -1.79 10.68 13.27
N ALA A 196 -1.85 9.38 12.98
CA ALA A 196 -1.00 8.75 11.98
C ALA A 196 -1.17 9.38 10.59
N ARG A 197 -0.05 9.45 9.86
CA ARG A 197 0.10 10.06 8.55
C ARG A 197 0.98 9.20 7.65
N GLY A 198 1.20 9.66 6.43
CA GLY A 198 1.90 8.92 5.40
C GLY A 198 0.92 8.17 4.50
N LEU A 199 1.49 7.48 3.52
CA LEU A 199 0.74 6.83 2.46
C LEU A 199 -0.30 5.84 2.99
N LEU A 200 0.06 5.05 4.01
CA LEU A 200 -0.82 4.06 4.65
C LEU A 200 -1.42 4.59 5.94
N GLY A 201 -0.69 5.41 6.70
CA GLY A 201 -1.15 5.94 7.99
C GLY A 201 -2.45 6.75 7.89
N GLY A 202 -2.70 7.43 6.76
CA GLY A 202 -3.95 8.14 6.51
C GLY A 202 -5.19 7.24 6.46
N PHE A 203 -5.01 5.99 6.01
CA PHE A 203 -6.07 5.00 5.82
C PHE A 203 -6.37 4.17 7.06
N ILE A 204 -5.44 4.06 8.00
CA ILE A 204 -5.57 3.20 9.19
C ILE A 204 -6.67 3.67 10.15
N ARG A 205 -7.05 4.95 10.08
CA ARG A 205 -8.00 5.54 11.01
C ARG A 205 -9.41 5.01 10.78
N PRO A 206 -10.23 4.88 11.84
CA PRO A 206 -11.66 4.72 11.68
C PRO A 206 -12.22 5.84 10.79
N ASP A 207 -13.14 5.51 9.90
CA ASP A 207 -13.77 6.47 8.98
C ASP A 207 -12.78 7.21 8.07
N ALA A 208 -11.60 6.64 7.78
CA ALA A 208 -10.61 7.26 6.90
C ALA A 208 -11.13 7.48 5.48
N TYR A 209 -11.96 6.55 4.99
CA TYR A 209 -12.60 6.66 3.68
C TYR A 209 -13.98 6.01 3.66
N HIS A 210 -14.85 6.38 2.72
CA HIS A 210 -16.12 5.68 2.54
C HIS A 210 -16.33 5.36 1.07
N VAL A 211 -16.66 4.10 0.77
CA VAL A 211 -17.07 3.73 -0.58
C VAL A 211 -18.56 4.03 -0.73
N MET A 212 -18.90 4.82 -1.74
CA MET A 212 -20.26 5.17 -2.13
C MET A 212 -20.55 4.60 -3.52
N PRO A 213 -21.18 3.42 -3.62
CA PRO A 213 -21.50 2.81 -4.91
C PRO A 213 -22.36 3.72 -5.79
N LEU A 214 -22.06 3.71 -7.08
CA LEU A 214 -22.83 4.40 -8.11
C LEU A 214 -23.75 3.40 -8.83
N ASN A 215 -24.84 3.91 -9.41
CA ASN A 215 -25.72 3.13 -10.29
C ASN A 215 -25.20 3.16 -11.75
N THR A 216 -23.88 3.07 -11.92
CA THR A 216 -23.19 3.11 -13.22
C THR A 216 -22.13 2.02 -13.26
N MET A 217 -21.78 1.61 -14.49
CA MET A 217 -20.76 0.60 -14.77
C MET A 217 -19.67 1.21 -15.66
N THR A 218 -18.49 0.62 -15.65
CA THR A 218 -17.46 0.85 -16.68
C THR A 218 -17.88 0.25 -18.02
N ASP A 219 -17.12 0.51 -19.09
CA ASP A 219 -17.31 -0.11 -20.41
C ASP A 219 -17.21 -1.65 -20.37
N ASP A 220 -16.50 -2.19 -19.37
CA ASP A 220 -16.28 -3.62 -19.16
C ASP A 220 -17.29 -4.23 -18.16
N ASP A 221 -18.42 -3.55 -17.94
CA ASP A 221 -19.51 -3.95 -17.03
C ASP A 221 -19.08 -4.08 -15.55
N GLU A 222 -18.05 -3.33 -15.12
CA GLU A 222 -17.61 -3.32 -13.72
C GLU A 222 -18.36 -2.24 -12.90
N PRO A 223 -18.85 -2.55 -11.69
CA PRO A 223 -19.48 -1.57 -10.81
C PRO A 223 -18.57 -0.39 -10.50
N MET A 224 -19.12 0.83 -10.52
CA MET A 224 -18.41 2.04 -10.13
C MET A 224 -18.81 2.52 -8.73
N ALA A 225 -17.90 3.24 -8.06
CA ALA A 225 -18.15 3.91 -6.80
C ALA A 225 -17.36 5.21 -6.71
N ASN A 226 -17.77 6.09 -5.80
CA ASN A 226 -16.94 7.17 -5.29
C ASN A 226 -16.30 6.74 -3.97
N VAL A 227 -14.98 6.75 -3.88
CA VAL A 227 -14.24 6.64 -2.63
C VAL A 227 -14.10 8.04 -2.04
N VAL A 228 -14.74 8.27 -0.89
CA VAL A 228 -14.78 9.57 -0.22
C VAL A 228 -13.74 9.63 0.89
N ILE A 229 -12.77 10.53 0.78
CA ILE A 229 -11.66 10.76 1.72
C ILE A 229 -11.65 12.23 2.13
N ASN A 230 -11.77 12.53 3.44
CA ASN A 230 -11.78 13.90 3.98
C ASN A 230 -12.60 14.92 3.15
N LYS A 231 -13.82 14.52 2.72
CA LYS A 231 -14.76 15.31 1.89
C LYS A 231 -14.43 15.44 0.40
N PHE A 232 -13.33 14.85 -0.06
CA PHE A 232 -13.03 14.68 -1.48
C PHE A 232 -13.54 13.31 -1.93
N ALA A 233 -13.92 13.20 -3.19
CA ALA A 233 -14.35 11.96 -3.80
C ALA A 233 -13.43 11.66 -4.99
N VAL A 234 -13.02 10.40 -5.10
CA VAL A 234 -12.33 9.85 -6.27
C VAL A 234 -13.14 8.67 -6.80
N SER A 235 -13.18 8.53 -8.12
CA SER A 235 -13.79 7.43 -8.84
C SER A 235 -12.99 6.14 -8.64
N ALA A 236 -13.73 5.05 -8.49
CA ALA A 236 -13.18 3.70 -8.44
C ALA A 236 -14.08 2.71 -9.16
N SER A 237 -13.50 1.63 -9.70
CA SER A 237 -14.23 0.48 -10.21
C SER A 237 -14.01 -0.76 -9.34
N LYS A 238 -14.98 -1.69 -9.32
CA LYS A 238 -14.86 -2.93 -8.56
C LYS A 238 -14.26 -4.02 -9.44
N GLY A 239 -13.11 -4.54 -9.05
CA GLY A 239 -12.41 -5.51 -9.89
C GLY A 239 -11.40 -6.39 -9.14
N THR A 240 -10.60 -7.10 -9.94
CA THR A 240 -9.45 -7.87 -9.46
C THR A 240 -8.18 -7.03 -9.63
N PHE A 241 -7.44 -6.84 -8.54
CA PHE A 241 -6.24 -6.02 -8.49
C PHE A 241 -5.03 -6.84 -8.03
N HIS A 242 -4.10 -7.13 -8.94
CA HIS A 242 -2.84 -7.85 -8.65
C HIS A 242 -2.98 -9.10 -7.76
N LYS A 243 -3.99 -9.96 -8.07
CA LYS A 243 -4.39 -11.20 -7.34
C LYS A 243 -5.29 -10.98 -6.13
N THR A 244 -5.70 -9.75 -5.85
CA THR A 244 -6.72 -9.42 -4.87
C THR A 244 -8.07 -9.34 -5.56
N GLU A 245 -9.01 -10.17 -5.16
CA GLU A 245 -10.40 -10.06 -5.62
C GLU A 245 -11.19 -9.06 -4.76
N ASN A 246 -12.24 -8.48 -5.34
CA ASN A 246 -13.22 -7.64 -4.65
C ASN A 246 -12.65 -6.34 -4.05
N CYS A 247 -11.81 -5.64 -4.81
CA CYS A 247 -11.28 -4.33 -4.41
C CYS A 247 -11.90 -3.19 -5.23
N TRP A 248 -12.05 -2.02 -4.60
CA TRP A 248 -12.37 -0.78 -5.29
C TRP A 248 -11.08 -0.12 -5.78
N ILE A 249 -10.83 -0.23 -7.08
CA ILE A 249 -9.62 0.22 -7.75
C ILE A 249 -9.78 1.69 -8.12
N VAL A 250 -9.01 2.56 -7.48
CA VAL A 250 -8.97 4.00 -7.78
C VAL A 250 -8.19 4.21 -9.06
N ASP A 251 -8.69 5.10 -9.93
CA ASP A 251 -8.02 5.47 -11.16
C ASP A 251 -6.65 6.11 -10.87
N ASP A 252 -5.61 5.69 -11.58
CA ASP A 252 -4.23 6.17 -11.46
C ASP A 252 -4.14 7.71 -11.52
N GLU A 253 -4.98 8.35 -12.35
CA GLU A 253 -5.02 9.81 -12.48
C GLU A 253 -5.51 10.51 -11.20
N GLU A 254 -6.30 9.82 -10.39
CA GLU A 254 -6.88 10.36 -9.16
C GLU A 254 -6.10 9.97 -7.91
N VAL A 255 -5.16 9.01 -7.99
CA VAL A 255 -4.35 8.57 -6.83
C VAL A 255 -3.57 9.72 -6.21
N ALA A 256 -2.93 10.57 -7.03
CA ALA A 256 -2.17 11.70 -6.50
C ALA A 256 -3.09 12.69 -5.75
N HIS A 257 -4.30 12.91 -6.27
CA HIS A 257 -5.30 13.76 -5.63
C HIS A 257 -5.84 13.12 -4.35
N MET A 258 -6.09 11.81 -4.36
CA MET A 258 -6.49 11.04 -3.19
C MET A 258 -5.46 11.17 -2.05
N LEU A 259 -4.19 10.89 -2.35
CA LEU A 259 -3.10 10.88 -1.38
C LEU A 259 -2.83 12.28 -0.79
N ALA A 260 -3.03 13.34 -1.58
CA ALA A 260 -2.87 14.72 -1.12
C ALA A 260 -3.94 15.17 -0.11
N ASN A 261 -5.04 14.41 0.02
CA ASN A 261 -6.21 14.79 0.83
C ASN A 261 -6.45 13.85 2.03
N LEU A 262 -5.51 12.97 2.39
CA LEU A 262 -5.58 12.08 3.56
C LEU A 262 -5.36 12.78 4.92
#